data_AF-A0A2M7P0I9-F1
#
_entry.id   AF-A0A2M7P0I9-F1
#
_cell.length_a   1.000
_cell.length_b   1.000
_cell.length_c   1.000
_cell.angle_alpha   90.00
_cell.angle_beta   90.00
_cell.angle_gamma   90.00
#
_symmetry.space_group_name_H-M   'P 1'
#
loop_
_entity.id
_entity.type
_entity.pdbx_description
1 polymer ?
#
loop_
_entity_poly.entity_id
_entity_poly.type
_entity_poly.pdbx_seq_one_letter_code
_entity_poly.pdbx_strand_id
1 'polypeptide(L)' 'MPEFPEVETIVNGLQKQIIGKKIVRARVVLPKIIRGNVGDFITLISFFAFFALFVVIS' A
#
# COMPACT_ATOMS: atom_id res chain seq x y z
N MET A 1 12.70 6.40 -11.40
CA MET A 1 11.28 5.99 -11.26
C MET A 1 11.08 4.84 -12.22
N PRO A 2 10.47 3.73 -11.79
CA PRO A 2 10.18 2.61 -12.69
C PRO A 2 9.19 3.02 -13.80
N GLU A 3 9.23 2.32 -14.92
CA GLU A 3 8.34 2.53 -16.05
C GLU A 3 6.99 1.82 -15.85
N PHE A 4 5.99 2.19 -16.66
CA PHE A 4 4.64 1.66 -16.54
C PHE A 4 4.57 0.11 -16.54
N PRO A 5 5.28 -0.63 -17.42
CA PRO A 5 5.26 -2.10 -17.40
C PRO A 5 5.85 -2.71 -16.12
N GLU A 6 6.84 -2.05 -15.52
CA GLU A 6 7.46 -2.49 -14.27
C GLU A 6 6.49 -2.29 -13.09
N VAL A 7 5.75 -1.17 -13.08
CA VAL A 7 4.73 -0.89 -12.08
C VAL A 7 3.63 -1.96 -12.11
N GLU A 8 3.12 -2.33 -13.29
CA GLU A 8 2.10 -3.38 -13.40
C GLU A 8 2.60 -4.73 -12.89
N THR A 9 3.86 -5.07 -13.21
CA THR A 9 4.48 -6.31 -12.73
C THR A 9 4.55 -6.34 -11.21
N ILE A 10 4.96 -5.22 -10.58
CA ILE A 10 5.01 -5.09 -9.12
C ILE A 10 3.61 -5.18 -8.51
N VAL A 11 2.62 -4.50 -9.09
CA VAL A 11 1.23 -4.53 -8.59
C VAL A 11 0.67 -5.96 -8.63
N ASN A 12 0.80 -6.64 -9.78
CA ASN A 12 0.31 -8.01 -9.95
C ASN A 12 1.01 -9.00 -9.01
N GLY A 13 2.32 -8.82 -8.78
CA GLY A 13 3.08 -9.63 -7.82
C GLY A 13 2.61 -9.42 -6.39
N LEU A 14 2.44 -8.16 -5.98
CA LEU A 14 2.01 -7.81 -4.62
C LEU A 14 0.59 -8.28 -4.34
N GLN A 15 -0.35 -8.08 -5.28
CA GLN A 15 -1.75 -8.51 -5.12
C GLN A 15 -1.85 -9.98 -4.75
N LYS A 16 -1.16 -10.87 -5.46
CA LYS A 16 -1.14 -12.32 -5.19
C LYS A 16 -0.61 -12.66 -3.80
N GLN A 17 0.26 -11.83 -3.24
CA GLN A 17 0.93 -12.12 -1.96
C GLN A 17 0.23 -11.51 -0.75
N ILE A 18 -0.44 -10.36 -0.89
CA ILE A 18 -0.87 -9.56 0.26
C ILE A 18 -2.38 -9.44 0.43
N ILE A 19 -3.19 -9.69 -0.62
CA ILE A 19 -4.66 -9.62 -0.52
C ILE A 19 -5.17 -10.57 0.57
N GLY A 20 -6.11 -10.10 1.38
CA GLY A 20 -6.70 -10.86 2.49
C GLY A 20 -5.83 -10.90 3.76
N LYS A 21 -4.60 -10.40 3.72
CA LYS A 21 -3.76 -10.25 4.93
C LYS A 21 -4.09 -8.96 5.67
N LYS A 22 -4.05 -9.02 7.00
CA LYS A 22 -4.20 -7.86 7.88
C LYS A 22 -2.84 -7.23 8.17
N ILE A 23 -2.77 -5.90 8.17
CA ILE A 23 -1.58 -5.18 8.63
C ILE A 23 -1.56 -5.24 10.17
N VAL A 24 -0.57 -5.90 10.74
CA VAL A 24 -0.43 -6.02 12.21
C VAL A 24 0.31 -4.83 12.80
N ARG A 25 1.31 -4.31 12.07
CA ARG A 25 2.14 -3.20 12.51
C ARG A 25 2.80 -2.53 11.31
N ALA A 26 2.92 -1.21 11.36
CA ALA A 26 3.72 -0.43 10.44
C ALA A 26 4.81 0.37 11.17
N ARG A 27 5.95 0.58 10.52
CA ARG A 27 7.03 1.44 11.00
C ARG A 27 7.51 2.32 9.86
N VAL A 28 7.53 3.63 10.08
CA VAL A 28 8.08 4.59 9.12
C VAL A 28 9.49 4.97 9.58
N VAL A 29 10.49 4.58 8.81
CA VAL A 29 11.91 4.89 9.08
C VAL A 29 12.38 6.15 8.37
N LEU A 30 11.70 6.55 7.29
CA LEU A 30 11.99 7.76 6.54
C LEU A 30 10.70 8.61 6.40
N PRO A 31 10.39 9.50 7.35
CA PRO A 31 9.16 10.29 7.37
C PRO A 31 8.86 11.06 6.07
N LYS A 32 9.91 11.52 5.39
CA LYS A 32 9.81 12.35 4.18
C LYS A 32 9.15 11.66 2.97
N ILE A 33 9.00 10.33 2.99
CA ILE A 33 8.31 9.59 1.92
C ILE A 33 6.79 9.72 2.02
N ILE A 34 6.28 10.04 3.21
CA ILE A 34 4.86 10.24 3.45
C ILE A 34 4.52 11.69 3.17
N ARG A 35 3.56 11.90 2.26
CA ARG A 35 2.97 13.21 2.05
C ARG A 35 1.87 13.41 3.09
N GLY A 36 2.13 14.25 4.11
CA GLY A 36 1.19 14.54 5.19
C GLY A 36 1.71 14.11 6.57
N ASN A 37 0.79 13.87 7.51
CA ASN A 37 1.13 13.49 8.89
C ASN A 37 1.42 11.98 8.99
N VAL A 38 2.59 11.64 9.54
CA VAL A 38 3.05 10.25 9.70
C VAL A 38 2.26 9.48 10.76
N GLY A 39 1.86 10.14 11.85
CA GLY A 39 1.09 9.53 12.94
C GLY A 39 -0.31 9.12 12.46
N ASP A 40 -0.98 10.00 11.73
CA ASP A 40 -2.29 9.72 11.13
C ASP A 40 -2.19 8.58 10.12
N PHE A 41 -1.15 8.58 9.28
CA PHE A 41 -0.89 7.51 8.32
C PHE A 41 -0.71 6.15 9.00
N ILE A 42 0.15 6.05 10.02
CA ILE A 42 0.39 4.80 10.76
C ILE A 42 -0.90 4.32 11.44
N THR A 43 -1.65 5.25 12.04
CA THR A 43 -2.90 4.94 12.72
C THR A 43 -3.92 4.39 11.73
N LEU A 44 -4.09 5.05 10.58
CA LEU A 44 -4.99 4.61 9.52
C LEU A 44 -4.63 3.18 9.08
N ILE A 45 -3.41 2.94 8.60
CA ILE A 45 -3.07 1.65 7.97
C ILE A 45 -3.06 0.47 8.94
N SER A 46 -2.84 0.70 10.23
CA SER A 46 -2.76 -0.39 11.23
C SER A 46 -4.10 -1.09 11.49
N PHE A 47 -5.21 -0.46 11.12
CA PHE A 47 -6.55 -1.06 11.27
C PHE A 47 -7.07 -1.74 10.00
N PHE A 48 -6.42 -1.53 8.86
CA PHE A 48 -6.92 -2.03 7.58
C PHE A 48 -6.36 -3.41 7.21
N ALA A 49 -7.17 -4.16 6.48
CA ALA A 49 -6.71 -5.32 5.72
C ALA A 49 -6.48 -4.92 4.26
N PHE A 50 -5.63 -5.66 3.55
CA PHE A 50 -5.45 -5.47 2.12
C PHE A 50 -6.68 -5.98 1.37
N PHE A 51 -7.52 -5.04 0.93
CA PHE A 51 -8.61 -5.29 0.00
C PHE A 51 -8.16 -4.97 -1.41
N ALA A 52 -8.49 -5.84 -2.37
CA ALA A 52 -8.33 -5.52 -3.78
C ALA A 52 -9.36 -4.45 -4.15
N LEU A 53 -8.93 -3.20 -4.27
CA LEU A 53 -9.77 -2.14 -4.79
C LEU A 53 -9.70 -2.20 -6.32
N PHE A 54 -10.60 -2.96 -6.94
CA PHE A 54 -10.89 -2.80 -8.36
C PHE A 54 -11.73 -1.52 -8.51
N VAL A 55 -11.06 -0.38 -8.71
CA VAL A 55 -11.73 0.76 -9.36
C VAL A 55 -11.45 0.60 -10.85
N VAL A 56 -12.34 -0.11 -11.53
CA VAL A 56 -12.55 0.09 -12.95
C VAL A 56 -13.17 1.48 -13.06
N ILE A 57 -12.36 2.48 -13.42
CA ILE A 57 -12.88 3.77 -13.86
C ILE A 57 -13.40 3.50 -15.28
N SER A 58 -14.72 3.31 -15.39
CA SER A 58 -15.47 3.39 -16.65
C SER A 58 -15.55 4.83 -17.14
#